data_AF-A0AAU0PAV5-F1
#
_entry.id   AF-A0AAU0PAV5-F1
#
_cell.length_a   1.000
_cell.length_b   1.000
_cell.length_c   1.000
_cell.angle_alpha   90.00
_cell.angle_beta   90.00
_cell.angle_gamma   90.00
#
_symmetry.space_group_name_H-M   'P 1'
#
loop_
_entity.id
_entity.type
_entity.pdbx_description
1 polymer ?
#
loop_
_entity_poly.entity_id
_entity_poly.type
_entity_poly.pdbx_seq_one_letter_code
_entity_poly.pdbx_strand_id
1 'polypeptide(L)'
;MKLAPIVLFTYNRPWHTQQTIEALQKNELAKESELFIFSDGGKDEVSWKKVNEVREYLKTINSFKKVILTFQDKNIGLADSIISGVTKIVNKYEKIIVLEDDHVTNKFFLKFMNDALNFYENEEKVWHISGWNYPIKCENLNKTFLWRVMNCWGWATWKDRWQNYEKNPQKLIENFTKEEISIFNLDNIANYYEQIVKNLNGSLDTWAVFWYATIFKNNGLCLNPVRSFVENIGLDDTGTTTSLNSNYSNNLEYDTSNIDFEKNIQENNLYEDKIKLFYLNSQNHNILFSKYINKIFDFLKTLQSGSEKYILYGSGTGTELVLSQIPNDKILFIIDKNLKKHNSYIKNIRIISLEYLKTFDDGNGKIIITVFGRGDRISTMLENEYSIDKKRIIILDILDTY
;
A
#
# COMPACT_ATOMS: atom_id res chain seq x y z
N MET A 1 4.74 13.92 -25.05
CA MET A 1 4.66 12.80 -24.09
C MET A 1 3.60 11.82 -24.59
N LYS A 2 3.91 10.52 -24.69
CA LYS A 2 2.91 9.51 -25.08
C LYS A 2 2.17 9.04 -23.82
N LEU A 3 0.87 9.33 -23.75
CA LEU A 3 0.04 8.92 -22.62
C LEU A 3 -0.13 7.39 -22.60
N ALA A 4 -0.19 6.83 -21.40
CA ALA A 4 -0.51 5.42 -21.21
C ALA A 4 -1.98 5.16 -21.58
N PRO A 5 -2.30 4.06 -22.28
CA PRO A 5 -3.68 3.65 -22.48
C PRO A 5 -4.34 3.32 -21.15
N ILE A 6 -5.61 3.71 -21.03
CA ILE A 6 -6.47 3.35 -19.92
C ILE A 6 -7.15 2.03 -20.27
N VAL A 7 -7.13 1.07 -19.36
CA VAL A 7 -7.90 -0.17 -19.45
C VAL A 7 -8.91 -0.22 -18.33
N LEU A 8 -10.18 -0.37 -18.69
CA LEU A 8 -11.29 -0.54 -17.75
C LEU A 8 -11.88 -1.93 -17.90
N PHE A 9 -12.00 -2.66 -16.80
CA PHE A 9 -12.68 -3.94 -16.73
C PHE A 9 -14.08 -3.77 -16.14
N THR A 10 -15.11 -4.26 -16.84
CA THR A 10 -16.51 -4.12 -16.42
C THR A 10 -17.24 -5.46 -16.46
N TYR A 11 -18.27 -5.61 -15.62
CA TYR A 11 -19.14 -6.77 -15.67
C TYR A 11 -20.62 -6.39 -15.65
N ASN A 12 -21.31 -6.59 -14.51
CA ASN A 12 -22.76 -6.55 -14.40
C ASN A 12 -23.25 -5.49 -13.40
N ARG A 13 -22.48 -4.41 -13.21
CA ARG A 13 -22.83 -3.29 -12.33
C ARG A 13 -23.03 -1.98 -13.10
N PRO A 14 -24.21 -1.73 -13.69
CA PRO A 14 -24.48 -0.53 -14.48
C PRO A 14 -24.19 0.78 -13.73
N TRP A 15 -24.67 0.91 -12.50
CA TRP A 15 -24.49 2.14 -11.70
C TRP A 15 -23.01 2.42 -11.42
N HIS A 16 -22.27 1.44 -10.91
CA HIS A 16 -20.83 1.56 -10.64
C HIS A 16 -20.06 1.92 -11.91
N THR A 17 -20.31 1.19 -13.02
CA THR A 17 -19.68 1.46 -14.31
C THR A 17 -19.91 2.89 -14.76
N GLN A 18 -21.14 3.39 -14.59
CA GLN A 18 -21.49 4.77 -14.92
C GLN A 18 -20.68 5.76 -14.06
N GLN A 19 -20.64 5.58 -12.75
CA GLN A 19 -19.89 6.45 -11.84
C GLN A 19 -18.39 6.49 -12.17
N THR A 20 -17.78 5.32 -12.41
CA THR A 20 -16.38 5.18 -12.80
C THR A 20 -16.07 5.91 -14.11
N ILE A 21 -16.90 5.72 -15.14
CA ILE A 21 -16.73 6.40 -16.42
C ILE A 21 -16.91 7.91 -16.27
N GLU A 22 -17.96 8.38 -15.59
CA GLU A 22 -18.20 9.81 -15.40
C GLU A 22 -17.07 10.48 -14.61
N ALA A 23 -16.46 9.78 -13.66
CA ALA A 23 -15.28 10.25 -12.94
C ALA A 23 -14.04 10.34 -13.85
N LEU A 24 -13.79 9.30 -14.66
CA LEU A 24 -12.71 9.31 -15.65
C LEU A 24 -12.89 10.43 -16.69
N GLN A 25 -14.12 10.70 -17.14
CA GLN A 25 -14.42 11.78 -18.08
C GLN A 25 -14.10 13.17 -17.54
N LYS A 26 -14.13 13.35 -16.21
CA LYS A 26 -13.79 14.60 -15.53
C LYS A 26 -12.28 14.80 -15.34
N ASN A 27 -11.45 13.82 -15.72
CA ASN A 27 -9.99 13.95 -15.60
C ASN A 27 -9.41 14.91 -16.64
N GLU A 28 -8.37 15.65 -16.26
CA GLU A 28 -7.73 16.65 -17.14
C GLU A 28 -7.24 16.05 -18.47
N LEU A 29 -6.68 14.84 -18.43
CA LEU A 29 -6.12 14.16 -19.60
C LEU A 29 -7.11 13.22 -20.33
N ALA A 30 -8.40 13.21 -19.95
CA ALA A 30 -9.37 12.26 -20.50
C ALA A 30 -9.51 12.37 -22.03
N LYS A 31 -9.65 13.60 -22.54
CA LYS A 31 -9.82 13.89 -23.98
C LYS A 31 -8.60 13.51 -24.82
N GLU A 32 -7.43 13.37 -24.20
CA GLU A 32 -6.16 13.02 -24.86
C GLU A 32 -5.84 11.52 -24.77
N SER A 33 -6.55 10.81 -23.89
CA SER A 33 -6.28 9.42 -23.54
C SER A 33 -7.03 8.43 -24.45
N GLU A 34 -6.42 7.29 -24.73
CA GLU A 34 -7.09 6.14 -25.34
C GLU A 34 -7.66 5.24 -24.24
N LEU A 35 -8.96 4.93 -24.33
CA LEU A 35 -9.68 4.08 -23.39
C LEU A 35 -10.03 2.73 -24.04
N PHE A 36 -9.59 1.65 -23.42
CA PHE A 36 -9.92 0.28 -23.77
C PHE A 36 -10.83 -0.28 -22.69
N ILE A 37 -12.00 -0.76 -23.08
CA ILE A 37 -12.98 -1.30 -22.13
C ILE A 37 -13.21 -2.78 -22.45
N PHE A 38 -12.94 -3.63 -21.47
CA PHE A 38 -13.19 -5.06 -21.53
C PHE A 38 -14.43 -5.36 -20.68
N SER A 39 -15.52 -5.76 -21.33
CA SER A 39 -16.76 -6.18 -20.65
C SER A 39 -16.86 -7.70 -20.71
N ASP A 40 -16.87 -8.34 -19.53
CA ASP A 40 -17.03 -9.78 -19.41
C ASP A 40 -18.46 -10.23 -19.81
N GLY A 41 -18.68 -11.52 -20.05
CA GLY A 41 -20.00 -12.09 -20.35
C GLY A 41 -20.78 -12.49 -19.11
N GLY A 42 -22.11 -12.61 -19.20
CA GLY A 42 -22.97 -13.09 -18.11
C GLY A 42 -22.74 -14.58 -17.77
N LYS A 43 -22.94 -14.94 -16.50
CA LYS A 43 -22.94 -16.34 -16.02
C LYS A 43 -24.31 -17.01 -16.16
N ASP A 44 -25.37 -16.22 -16.20
CA ASP A 44 -26.78 -16.61 -16.23
C ASP A 44 -27.63 -15.51 -16.88
N GLU A 45 -28.93 -15.75 -17.08
CA GLU A 45 -29.83 -14.78 -17.71
C GLU A 45 -29.90 -13.44 -16.95
N VAL A 46 -29.84 -13.49 -15.62
CA VAL A 46 -29.94 -12.30 -14.74
C VAL A 46 -28.72 -11.39 -14.93
N SER A 47 -27.52 -11.98 -14.88
CA SER A 47 -26.26 -11.27 -15.11
C SER A 47 -26.15 -10.79 -16.55
N TRP A 48 -26.62 -11.57 -17.54
CA TRP A 48 -26.66 -11.12 -18.94
C TRP A 48 -27.50 -9.87 -19.15
N LYS A 49 -28.65 -9.75 -18.48
CA LYS A 49 -29.47 -8.54 -18.55
C LYS A 49 -28.68 -7.29 -18.11
N LYS A 50 -28.01 -7.37 -16.95
CA LYS A 50 -27.18 -6.27 -16.42
C LYS A 50 -25.93 -6.00 -17.26
N VAL A 51 -25.29 -7.05 -17.79
CA VAL A 51 -24.15 -6.91 -18.72
C VAL A 51 -24.58 -6.17 -19.99
N ASN A 52 -25.77 -6.47 -20.53
CA ASN A 52 -26.28 -5.78 -21.70
C ASN A 52 -26.58 -4.31 -21.41
N GLU A 53 -27.16 -3.99 -20.24
CA GLU A 53 -27.33 -2.59 -19.78
C GLU A 53 -25.98 -1.86 -19.72
N VAL A 54 -24.95 -2.48 -19.13
CA VAL A 54 -23.57 -1.94 -19.14
C VAL A 54 -23.08 -1.72 -20.57
N ARG A 55 -23.17 -2.71 -21.45
CA ARG A 55 -22.65 -2.63 -22.83
C ARG A 55 -23.37 -1.58 -23.67
N GLU A 56 -24.67 -1.40 -23.51
CA GLU A 56 -25.40 -0.31 -24.18
C GLU A 56 -24.93 1.06 -23.70
N TYR A 57 -24.74 1.23 -22.40
CA TYR A 57 -24.14 2.47 -21.86
C TYR A 57 -22.73 2.70 -22.41
N LEU A 58 -21.86 1.68 -22.42
CA LEU A 58 -20.47 1.79 -22.90
C LEU A 58 -20.37 2.25 -24.35
N LYS A 59 -21.32 1.88 -25.21
CA LYS A 59 -21.37 2.30 -26.63
C LYS A 59 -21.62 3.80 -26.80
N THR A 60 -22.14 4.48 -25.79
CA THR A 60 -22.43 5.93 -25.85
C THR A 60 -21.20 6.81 -25.58
N ILE A 61 -20.11 6.22 -25.08
CA ILE A 61 -18.94 6.97 -24.60
C ILE A 61 -18.11 7.48 -25.79
N ASN A 62 -17.96 8.81 -25.89
CA ASN A 62 -17.22 9.48 -26.97
C ASN A 62 -16.28 10.60 -26.48
N SER A 63 -16.08 10.70 -25.16
CA SER A 63 -15.38 11.80 -24.47
C SER A 63 -13.87 11.61 -24.34
N PHE A 64 -13.33 10.50 -24.84
CA PHE A 64 -11.91 10.17 -24.88
C PHE A 64 -11.37 10.32 -26.31
N LYS A 65 -10.05 10.42 -26.48
CA LYS A 65 -9.42 10.48 -27.81
C LYS A 65 -9.83 9.30 -28.68
N LYS A 66 -9.93 8.12 -28.06
CA LYS A 66 -10.37 6.88 -28.70
C LYS A 66 -10.99 5.96 -27.65
N VAL A 67 -12.10 5.33 -27.98
CA VAL A 67 -12.73 4.29 -27.16
C VAL A 67 -12.74 2.98 -27.96
N ILE A 68 -12.23 1.90 -27.37
CA ILE A 68 -12.20 0.56 -27.96
C ILE A 68 -12.90 -0.40 -27.00
N LEU A 69 -14.00 -0.99 -27.47
CA LEU A 69 -14.80 -1.93 -26.69
C LEU A 69 -14.44 -3.36 -27.08
N THR A 70 -14.20 -4.22 -26.09
CA THR A 70 -14.02 -5.67 -26.26
C THR A 70 -15.04 -6.39 -25.39
N PHE A 71 -15.93 -7.16 -26.00
CA PHE A 71 -17.00 -7.88 -25.34
C PHE A 71 -16.71 -9.37 -25.35
N GLN A 72 -16.79 -10.03 -24.18
CA GLN A 72 -16.66 -11.48 -24.09
C GLN A 72 -18.01 -12.17 -24.32
N ASP A 73 -18.00 -13.28 -25.04
CA ASP A 73 -19.21 -14.08 -25.30
C ASP A 73 -19.65 -14.92 -24.09
N LYS A 74 -18.75 -15.12 -23.12
CA LYS A 74 -18.99 -15.87 -21.88
C LYS A 74 -18.31 -15.18 -20.71
N ASN A 75 -18.75 -15.48 -19.49
CA ASN A 75 -18.02 -15.07 -18.31
C ASN A 75 -16.69 -15.83 -18.22
N ILE A 76 -15.56 -15.12 -18.31
CA ILE A 76 -14.22 -15.70 -18.08
C ILE A 76 -13.70 -15.42 -16.68
N GLY A 77 -14.32 -14.50 -15.95
CA GLY A 77 -13.90 -14.13 -14.59
C GLY A 77 -12.90 -12.98 -14.59
N LEU A 78 -12.89 -12.26 -13.47
CA LEU A 78 -12.12 -11.01 -13.32
C LEU A 78 -10.61 -11.23 -13.45
N ALA A 79 -10.08 -12.29 -12.83
CA ALA A 79 -8.64 -12.57 -12.87
C ALA A 79 -8.15 -12.81 -14.30
N ASP A 80 -8.82 -13.68 -15.07
CA ASP A 80 -8.45 -13.98 -16.45
C ASP A 80 -8.67 -12.78 -17.38
N SER A 81 -9.72 -12.00 -17.14
CA SER A 81 -9.98 -10.75 -17.87
C SER A 81 -8.84 -9.75 -17.67
N ILE A 82 -8.42 -9.50 -16.41
CA ILE A 82 -7.31 -8.60 -16.11
C ILE A 82 -6.01 -9.11 -16.70
N ILE A 83 -5.65 -10.37 -16.48
CA ILE A 83 -4.39 -10.94 -16.98
C ILE A 83 -4.31 -10.81 -18.50
N SER A 84 -5.35 -11.23 -19.21
CA SER A 84 -5.38 -11.19 -20.68
C SER A 84 -5.42 -9.77 -21.24
N GLY A 85 -6.27 -8.90 -20.67
CA GLY A 85 -6.45 -7.52 -21.11
C GLY A 85 -5.21 -6.66 -20.87
N VAL A 86 -4.65 -6.71 -19.66
CA VAL A 86 -3.41 -5.98 -19.30
C VAL A 86 -2.26 -6.46 -20.18
N THR A 87 -2.04 -7.77 -20.28
CA THR A 87 -0.95 -8.34 -21.10
C THR A 87 -1.06 -7.91 -22.56
N LYS A 88 -2.26 -7.95 -23.15
CA LYS A 88 -2.50 -7.55 -24.53
C LYS A 88 -2.15 -6.07 -24.77
N ILE A 89 -2.58 -5.18 -23.88
CA ILE A 89 -2.43 -3.74 -24.08
C ILE A 89 -1.01 -3.28 -23.71
N VAL A 90 -0.47 -3.70 -22.57
CA VAL A 90 0.86 -3.27 -22.13
C VAL A 90 1.96 -3.75 -23.10
N ASN A 91 1.82 -4.93 -23.71
CA ASN A 91 2.78 -5.41 -24.70
C ASN A 91 2.86 -4.55 -25.96
N LYS A 92 1.75 -3.86 -26.30
CA LYS A 92 1.65 -2.97 -27.46
C LYS A 92 2.04 -1.53 -27.13
N TYR A 93 1.76 -1.06 -25.91
CA TYR A 93 1.91 0.36 -25.54
C TYR A 93 3.04 0.63 -24.54
N GLU A 94 3.72 -0.41 -24.05
CA GLU A 94 4.87 -0.38 -23.14
C GLU A 94 4.57 0.07 -21.70
N LYS A 95 3.45 0.75 -21.48
CA LYS A 95 2.92 1.13 -20.17
C LYS A 95 1.39 1.14 -20.19
N ILE A 96 0.75 1.13 -19.03
CA ILE A 96 -0.70 0.97 -18.91
C ILE A 96 -1.24 1.60 -17.62
N ILE A 97 -2.48 2.08 -17.66
CA ILE A 97 -3.29 2.46 -16.50
C ILE A 97 -4.50 1.53 -16.45
N VAL A 98 -4.83 0.96 -15.29
CA VAL A 98 -5.84 -0.09 -15.12
C VAL A 98 -6.85 0.30 -14.05
N LEU A 99 -8.14 0.16 -14.36
CA LEU A 99 -9.26 0.36 -13.44
C LEU A 99 -10.29 -0.78 -13.56
N GLU A 100 -11.09 -0.93 -12.52
CA GLU A 100 -12.27 -1.79 -12.46
C GLU A 100 -13.54 -0.90 -12.44
N ASP A 101 -14.72 -1.49 -12.60
CA ASP A 101 -15.98 -0.75 -12.76
C ASP A 101 -16.47 -0.04 -11.50
N ASP A 102 -15.79 -0.18 -10.37
CA ASP A 102 -16.12 0.44 -9.09
C ASP A 102 -15.03 1.42 -8.57
N HIS A 103 -14.17 1.93 -9.46
CA HIS A 103 -13.15 2.92 -9.13
C HIS A 103 -13.55 4.35 -9.54
N VAL A 104 -14.00 5.16 -8.58
CA VAL A 104 -14.24 6.60 -8.78
C VAL A 104 -12.93 7.37 -8.63
N THR A 105 -12.53 8.12 -9.66
CA THR A 105 -11.25 8.84 -9.70
C THR A 105 -11.39 10.32 -9.35
N ASN A 106 -10.38 10.89 -8.67
CA ASN A 106 -10.14 12.32 -8.62
C ASN A 106 -9.77 12.85 -10.03
N LYS A 107 -10.10 14.12 -10.34
CA LYS A 107 -9.86 14.75 -11.66
C LYS A 107 -8.38 14.82 -12.09
N PHE A 108 -7.44 14.68 -11.15
CA PHE A 108 -6.00 14.67 -11.42
C PHE A 108 -5.41 13.24 -11.51
N PHE A 109 -6.22 12.19 -11.36
CA PHE A 109 -5.75 10.79 -11.35
C PHE A 109 -4.95 10.43 -12.61
N LEU A 110 -5.46 10.72 -13.81
CA LEU A 110 -4.76 10.40 -15.05
C LEU A 110 -3.44 11.18 -15.19
N LYS A 111 -3.40 12.42 -14.70
CA LYS A 111 -2.19 13.24 -14.68
C LYS A 111 -1.16 12.61 -13.74
N PHE A 112 -1.55 12.30 -12.50
CA PHE A 112 -0.69 11.63 -11.53
C PHE A 112 -0.10 10.33 -12.08
N MET A 113 -0.93 9.45 -12.66
CA MET A 113 -0.49 8.18 -13.23
C MET A 113 0.52 8.36 -14.35
N ASN A 114 0.26 9.26 -15.30
CA ASN A 114 1.16 9.51 -16.41
C ASN A 114 2.47 10.16 -15.94
N ASP A 115 2.39 11.15 -15.06
CA ASP A 115 3.57 11.83 -14.53
C ASP A 115 4.47 10.82 -13.77
N ALA A 116 3.89 9.95 -12.95
CA ALA A 116 4.61 8.89 -12.24
C ALA A 116 5.23 7.87 -13.20
N LEU A 117 4.48 7.43 -14.22
CA LEU A 117 4.97 6.48 -15.23
C LEU A 117 6.19 7.03 -16.00
N ASN A 118 6.24 8.33 -16.26
CA ASN A 118 7.38 8.94 -16.92
C ASN A 118 8.54 9.22 -15.95
N PHE A 119 8.23 9.63 -14.72
CA PHE A 119 9.24 9.93 -13.72
C PHE A 119 10.07 8.69 -13.35
N TYR A 120 9.42 7.54 -13.17
CA TYR A 120 10.05 6.28 -12.78
C TYR A 120 10.36 5.33 -13.95
N GLU A 121 10.22 5.77 -15.21
CA GLU A 121 10.37 4.90 -16.39
C GLU A 121 11.69 4.09 -16.37
N ASN A 122 12.79 4.76 -16.04
CA ASN A 122 14.14 4.18 -15.98
C ASN A 122 14.55 3.69 -14.57
N GLU A 123 13.63 3.74 -13.60
CA GLU A 123 13.90 3.22 -12.25
C GLU A 123 13.37 1.80 -12.13
N GLU A 124 14.24 0.81 -12.35
CA GLU A 124 13.89 -0.61 -12.37
C GLU A 124 13.38 -1.13 -11.01
N LYS A 125 13.69 -0.44 -9.90
CA LYS A 125 13.14 -0.81 -8.59
C LYS A 125 11.69 -0.40 -8.40
N VAL A 126 11.13 0.50 -9.20
CA VAL A 126 9.71 0.89 -9.10
C VAL A 126 8.90 0.07 -10.10
N TRP A 127 7.98 -0.74 -9.57
CA TRP A 127 7.26 -1.74 -10.37
C TRP A 127 5.81 -1.37 -10.62
N HIS A 128 5.23 -0.62 -9.70
CA HIS A 128 3.79 -0.39 -9.65
C HIS A 128 3.50 1.00 -9.11
N ILE A 129 2.50 1.64 -9.71
CA ILE A 129 1.98 2.92 -9.25
C ILE A 129 0.55 2.68 -8.79
N SER A 130 0.28 2.92 -7.52
CA SER A 130 -1.05 2.87 -6.93
C SER A 130 -1.72 4.23 -7.02
N GLY A 131 -3.03 4.25 -7.31
CA GLY A 131 -3.88 5.43 -7.21
C GLY A 131 -4.55 5.55 -5.85
N TRP A 132 -4.44 4.52 -5.01
CA TRP A 132 -5.10 4.44 -3.71
C TRP A 132 -4.09 4.31 -2.56
N ASN A 133 -4.51 4.78 -1.39
CA ASN A 133 -3.85 4.57 -0.12
C ASN A 133 -4.86 4.38 1.03
N TYR A 134 -4.37 3.78 2.12
CA TYR A 134 -5.09 3.67 3.38
C TYR A 134 -5.43 5.08 3.92
N PRO A 135 -6.55 5.26 4.66
CA PRO A 135 -6.92 6.55 5.25
C PRO A 135 -6.06 6.85 6.50
N ILE A 136 -4.77 7.07 6.26
CA ILE A 136 -3.77 7.39 7.27
C ILE A 136 -3.61 8.91 7.40
N LYS A 137 -3.46 9.40 8.64
CA LYS A 137 -3.26 10.83 8.90
C LYS A 137 -1.84 11.27 8.52
N CYS A 138 -1.74 12.26 7.64
CA CYS A 138 -0.48 12.84 7.19
C CYS A 138 -0.58 14.36 7.00
N GLU A 139 0.48 15.08 7.33
CA GLU A 139 0.50 16.56 7.27
C GLU A 139 0.76 17.09 5.85
N ASN A 140 1.59 16.41 5.06
CA ASN A 140 1.87 16.80 3.68
C ASN A 140 1.16 15.85 2.70
N LEU A 141 0.05 16.33 2.13
CA LEU A 141 -0.86 15.54 1.28
C LEU A 141 -0.39 15.39 -0.17
N ASN A 142 0.55 16.24 -0.62
CA ASN A 142 1.06 16.24 -2.00
C ASN A 142 2.28 15.33 -2.19
N LYS A 143 2.66 14.58 -1.15
CA LYS A 143 3.77 13.64 -1.20
C LYS A 143 3.35 12.27 -1.70
N THR A 144 4.33 11.56 -2.22
CA THR A 144 4.28 10.13 -2.47
C THR A 144 5.29 9.42 -1.59
N PHE A 145 5.18 8.10 -1.50
CA PHE A 145 6.18 7.26 -0.86
C PHE A 145 6.29 5.93 -1.60
N LEU A 146 7.45 5.30 -1.47
CA LEU A 146 7.71 3.96 -1.98
C LEU A 146 7.64 2.96 -0.83
N TRP A 147 7.05 1.79 -1.08
CA TRP A 147 6.99 0.68 -0.12
C TRP A 147 6.72 -0.65 -0.83
N ARG A 148 6.80 -1.77 -0.12
CA ARG A 148 6.77 -3.10 -0.76
C ARG A 148 5.39 -3.57 -1.22
N VAL A 149 4.31 -3.12 -0.60
CA VAL A 149 2.96 -3.67 -0.82
C VAL A 149 2.26 -3.01 -2.01
N MET A 150 1.66 -3.85 -2.86
CA MET A 150 0.89 -3.45 -4.03
C MET A 150 -0.59 -3.27 -3.68
N ASN A 151 -1.20 -2.15 -4.09
CA ASN A 151 -2.65 -1.91 -3.94
C ASN A 151 -3.30 -1.83 -5.31
N CYS A 152 -4.34 -2.63 -5.54
CA CYS A 152 -4.91 -2.82 -6.87
C CYS A 152 -5.98 -1.79 -7.27
N TRP A 153 -6.34 -0.84 -6.41
CA TRP A 153 -7.39 0.13 -6.72
C TRP A 153 -6.89 1.29 -7.57
N GLY A 154 -7.06 1.13 -8.87
CA GLY A 154 -6.62 2.08 -9.90
C GLY A 154 -5.11 2.18 -9.94
N TRP A 155 -4.47 1.53 -10.92
CA TRP A 155 -3.02 1.35 -10.87
C TRP A 155 -2.36 1.45 -12.25
N ALA A 156 -1.04 1.54 -12.27
CA ALA A 156 -0.26 1.56 -13.49
C ALA A 156 1.04 0.76 -13.37
N THR A 157 1.55 0.30 -14.51
CA THR A 157 2.85 -0.39 -14.62
C THR A 157 3.41 -0.29 -16.04
N TRP A 158 4.60 -0.84 -16.23
CA TRP A 158 5.32 -0.95 -17.49
C TRP A 158 5.39 -2.40 -17.97
N LYS A 159 5.57 -2.58 -19.27
CA LYS A 159 5.65 -3.88 -19.95
C LYS A 159 6.77 -4.75 -19.40
N ASP A 160 7.95 -4.16 -19.23
CA ASP A 160 9.15 -4.86 -18.80
C ASP A 160 9.09 -5.33 -17.33
N ARG A 161 8.22 -4.72 -16.52
CA ARG A 161 7.84 -5.18 -15.18
C ARG A 161 6.74 -6.25 -15.28
N TRP A 162 5.65 -5.97 -16.00
CA TRP A 162 4.49 -6.86 -16.13
C TRP A 162 4.80 -8.20 -16.80
N GLN A 163 5.77 -8.27 -17.71
CA GLN A 163 6.17 -9.52 -18.37
C GLN A 163 6.64 -10.61 -17.39
N ASN A 164 6.96 -10.24 -16.14
CA ASN A 164 7.33 -11.18 -15.07
C ASN A 164 6.13 -11.70 -14.27
N TYR A 165 4.91 -11.24 -14.56
CA TYR A 165 3.69 -11.70 -13.88
C TYR A 165 3.51 -13.21 -14.09
N GLU A 166 3.33 -13.95 -13.00
CA GLU A 166 3.05 -15.38 -13.03
C GLU A 166 2.03 -15.74 -11.96
N LYS A 167 0.88 -16.30 -12.39
CA LYS A 167 -0.13 -16.86 -11.49
C LYS A 167 0.10 -18.36 -11.34
N ASN A 168 0.99 -18.75 -10.44
CA ASN A 168 1.27 -20.15 -10.12
C ASN A 168 1.35 -20.35 -8.59
N PRO A 169 0.22 -20.66 -7.92
CA PRO A 169 0.18 -20.74 -6.47
C PRO A 169 1.05 -21.88 -5.91
N GLN A 170 1.11 -23.02 -6.59
CA GLN A 170 1.94 -24.16 -6.18
C GLN A 170 3.42 -23.76 -6.13
N LYS A 171 3.92 -23.17 -7.23
CA LYS A 171 5.30 -22.70 -7.32
C LYS A 171 5.63 -21.66 -6.25
N LEU A 172 4.72 -20.72 -5.98
CA LEU A 172 4.96 -19.73 -4.93
C LEU A 172 5.06 -20.40 -3.56
N ILE A 173 4.14 -21.30 -3.21
CA ILE A 173 4.14 -21.99 -1.91
C ILE A 173 5.44 -22.78 -1.70
N GLU A 174 5.96 -23.43 -2.73
CA GLU A 174 7.24 -24.18 -2.66
C GLU A 174 8.47 -23.28 -2.47
N ASN A 175 8.40 -22.03 -2.92
CA ASN A 175 9.54 -21.10 -2.93
C ASN A 175 9.49 -20.03 -1.82
N PHE A 176 8.46 -20.01 -0.98
CA PHE A 176 8.35 -19.08 0.15
C PHE A 176 8.95 -19.70 1.42
N THR A 177 9.94 -19.02 2.00
CA THR A 177 10.45 -19.34 3.33
C THR A 177 9.53 -18.79 4.42
N LYS A 178 9.64 -19.32 5.65
CA LYS A 178 8.86 -18.80 6.80
C LYS A 178 9.10 -17.31 7.07
N GLU A 179 10.34 -16.85 6.91
CA GLU A 179 10.71 -15.44 7.08
C GLU A 179 10.08 -14.56 5.99
N GLU A 180 10.16 -14.98 4.73
CA GLU A 180 9.51 -14.27 3.63
C GLU A 180 7.99 -14.20 3.78
N ILE A 181 7.35 -15.27 4.26
CA ILE A 181 5.91 -15.28 4.55
C ILE A 181 5.59 -14.18 5.56
N SER A 182 6.37 -14.07 6.64
CA SER A 182 6.20 -13.03 7.66
C SER A 182 6.28 -11.63 7.06
N ILE A 183 7.35 -11.35 6.29
CA ILE A 183 7.58 -10.02 5.68
C ILE A 183 6.49 -9.70 4.64
N PHE A 184 6.11 -10.68 3.81
CA PHE A 184 5.08 -10.56 2.80
C PHE A 184 3.71 -10.25 3.41
N ASN A 185 3.43 -10.84 4.57
CA ASN A 185 2.27 -10.60 5.42
C ASN A 185 2.37 -9.32 6.26
N LEU A 186 3.22 -8.37 5.87
CA LEU A 186 3.43 -7.12 6.59
C LEU A 186 3.83 -7.35 8.06
N ASP A 187 4.78 -8.26 8.27
CA ASP A 187 5.21 -8.77 9.58
C ASP A 187 4.05 -9.42 10.36
N ASN A 188 3.33 -10.32 9.68
CA ASN A 188 2.15 -11.07 10.17
C ASN A 188 0.92 -10.23 10.56
N ILE A 189 0.88 -8.95 10.19
CA ILE A 189 -0.30 -8.08 10.43
C ILE A 189 -1.41 -8.32 9.40
N ALA A 190 -1.06 -8.73 8.19
CA ALA A 190 -1.99 -8.94 7.09
C ALA A 190 -1.86 -10.37 6.52
N ASN A 191 -2.96 -10.93 5.99
CA ASN A 191 -2.98 -12.32 5.54
C ASN A 191 -2.86 -12.44 4.01
N TYR A 192 -1.81 -11.85 3.41
CA TYR A 192 -1.59 -11.92 1.96
C TYR A 192 -1.26 -13.34 1.49
N TYR A 193 -0.36 -14.04 2.19
CA TYR A 193 0.04 -15.41 1.85
C TYR A 193 -1.14 -16.39 1.87
N GLU A 194 -2.11 -16.19 2.77
CA GLU A 194 -3.33 -17.00 2.82
C GLU A 194 -4.13 -16.91 1.52
N GLN A 195 -4.10 -15.77 0.82
CA GLN A 195 -4.76 -15.64 -0.48
C GLN A 195 -4.11 -16.53 -1.55
N ILE A 196 -2.79 -16.75 -1.50
CA ILE A 196 -2.09 -17.68 -2.41
C ILE A 196 -2.57 -19.11 -2.15
N VAL A 197 -2.66 -19.51 -0.88
CA VAL A 197 -3.16 -20.84 -0.46
C VAL A 197 -4.62 -21.04 -0.89
N LYS A 198 -5.47 -20.02 -0.72
CA LYS A 198 -6.88 -20.05 -1.16
C LYS A 198 -7.04 -20.13 -2.68
N ASN A 199 -6.09 -19.59 -3.45
CA ASN A 199 -6.07 -19.80 -4.90
C ASN A 199 -5.64 -21.23 -5.26
N LEU A 200 -4.69 -21.84 -4.53
CA LEU A 200 -4.30 -23.23 -4.78
C LEU A 200 -5.48 -24.19 -4.56
N ASN A 201 -6.27 -23.98 -3.51
CA ASN A 201 -7.39 -24.86 -3.16
C ASN A 201 -8.71 -24.51 -3.87
N GLY A 202 -8.73 -23.45 -4.69
CA GLY A 202 -9.90 -23.04 -5.48
C GLY A 202 -10.98 -22.26 -4.71
N SER A 203 -10.76 -21.90 -3.45
CA SER A 203 -11.72 -21.08 -2.67
C SER A 203 -11.63 -19.58 -2.94
N LEU A 204 -10.59 -19.14 -3.67
CA LEU A 204 -10.41 -17.77 -4.13
C LEU A 204 -9.87 -17.79 -5.55
N ASP A 205 -10.29 -16.85 -6.38
CA ASP A 205 -9.72 -16.63 -7.71
C ASP A 205 -9.38 -15.14 -7.87
N THR A 206 -8.11 -14.79 -7.63
CA THR A 206 -7.64 -13.40 -7.71
C THR A 206 -6.32 -13.31 -8.46
N TRP A 207 -6.09 -12.16 -9.10
CA TRP A 207 -4.84 -11.85 -9.79
C TRP A 207 -3.89 -11.03 -8.90
N ALA A 208 -4.44 -10.24 -7.97
CA ALA A 208 -3.73 -9.17 -7.28
C ALA A 208 -2.60 -9.69 -6.37
N VAL A 209 -2.86 -10.73 -5.56
CA VAL A 209 -1.82 -11.28 -4.67
C VAL A 209 -0.63 -11.85 -5.46
N PHE A 210 -0.86 -12.37 -6.67
CA PHE A 210 0.21 -12.87 -7.53
C PHE A 210 1.05 -11.74 -8.09
N TRP A 211 0.43 -10.61 -8.44
CA TRP A 211 1.20 -9.43 -8.85
C TRP A 211 2.04 -8.88 -7.70
N TYR A 212 1.48 -8.83 -6.48
CA TYR A 212 2.26 -8.48 -5.29
C TYR A 212 3.41 -9.48 -5.06
N ALA A 213 3.17 -10.79 -5.16
CA ALA A 213 4.20 -11.80 -5.01
C ALA A 213 5.31 -11.68 -6.05
N THR A 214 4.98 -11.39 -7.32
CA THR A 214 5.95 -11.10 -8.38
C THR A 214 6.83 -9.90 -8.00
N ILE A 215 6.24 -8.77 -7.59
CA ILE A 215 6.98 -7.57 -7.17
C ILE A 215 7.89 -7.89 -5.98
N PHE A 216 7.33 -8.54 -4.95
CA PHE A 216 8.04 -8.89 -3.72
C PHE A 216 9.26 -9.77 -3.99
N LYS A 217 9.10 -10.84 -4.79
CA LYS A 217 10.20 -11.76 -5.14
C LYS A 217 11.29 -11.12 -5.99
N ASN A 218 10.99 -9.99 -6.65
CA ASN A 218 11.96 -9.19 -7.39
C ASN A 218 12.51 -8.00 -6.59
N ASN A 219 12.23 -7.90 -5.28
CA ASN A 219 12.60 -6.77 -4.44
C ASN A 219 12.11 -5.40 -4.98
N GLY A 220 10.99 -5.41 -5.70
CA GLY A 220 10.39 -4.23 -6.29
C GLY A 220 9.62 -3.38 -5.26
N LEU A 221 9.49 -2.10 -5.56
CA LEU A 221 8.76 -1.11 -4.77
C LEU A 221 7.54 -0.62 -5.54
N CYS A 222 6.50 -0.29 -4.77
CA CYS A 222 5.25 0.29 -5.22
C CYS A 222 5.20 1.76 -4.79
N LEU A 223 4.87 2.65 -5.72
CA LEU A 223 4.55 4.04 -5.44
C LEU A 223 3.13 4.14 -4.90
N ASN A 224 2.98 4.77 -3.74
CA ASN A 224 1.69 5.16 -3.19
C ASN A 224 1.62 6.69 -3.03
N PRO A 225 0.48 7.31 -3.36
CA PRO A 225 0.22 8.67 -2.95
C PRO A 225 -0.11 8.70 -1.45
N VAL A 226 0.17 9.80 -0.78
CA VAL A 226 -0.28 9.97 0.62
C VAL A 226 -1.81 10.03 0.67
N ARG A 227 -2.44 10.69 -0.30
CA ARG A 227 -3.89 10.81 -0.43
C ARG A 227 -4.39 10.11 -1.70
N SER A 228 -5.44 9.32 -1.57
CA SER A 228 -5.95 8.46 -2.65
C SER A 228 -6.57 9.25 -3.79
N PHE A 229 -6.08 9.07 -5.00
CA PHE A 229 -6.71 9.57 -6.23
C PHE A 229 -7.88 8.69 -6.71
N VAL A 230 -8.13 7.57 -6.04
CA VAL A 230 -9.21 6.63 -6.34
C VAL A 230 -9.96 6.29 -5.06
N GLU A 231 -11.27 6.15 -5.17
CA GLU A 231 -12.15 5.56 -4.16
C GLU A 231 -12.81 4.32 -4.76
N ASN A 232 -12.83 3.22 -3.99
CA ASN A 232 -13.57 2.02 -4.38
C ASN A 232 -14.99 2.11 -3.81
N ILE A 233 -15.98 2.19 -4.70
CA ILE A 233 -17.41 2.30 -4.36
C ILE A 233 -18.13 0.93 -4.37
N GLY A 234 -17.43 -0.16 -4.66
CA GLY A 234 -17.98 -1.52 -4.76
C GLY A 234 -17.97 -2.32 -3.46
N LEU A 235 -17.70 -1.66 -2.33
CA LEU A 235 -17.77 -2.23 -0.98
C LEU A 235 -19.22 -2.30 -0.44
N ASP A 236 -20.21 -2.41 -1.33
CA ASP A 236 -21.65 -2.38 -1.07
C ASP A 236 -22.31 -3.78 -1.14
N ASP A 237 -21.51 -4.84 -0.98
CA ASP A 237 -21.87 -6.25 -1.13
C ASP A 237 -22.29 -6.69 -2.55
N THR A 238 -22.21 -5.82 -3.57
CA THR A 238 -22.33 -6.23 -4.98
C THR A 238 -21.02 -6.80 -5.55
N GLY A 239 -19.94 -6.65 -4.77
CA GLY A 239 -18.60 -7.26 -4.82
C GLY A 239 -18.55 -8.77 -5.09
N THR A 240 -17.55 -9.28 -5.83
CA THR A 240 -17.19 -10.70 -5.77
C THR A 240 -16.20 -11.03 -4.64
N THR A 241 -15.61 -10.01 -3.98
CA THR A 241 -14.44 -10.19 -3.09
C THR A 241 -14.41 -9.34 -1.81
N THR A 242 -15.52 -8.80 -1.30
CA THR A 242 -15.45 -8.03 -0.03
C THR A 242 -16.68 -8.14 0.86
N SER A 243 -16.42 -8.28 2.17
CA SER A 243 -17.34 -8.04 3.29
C SER A 243 -17.19 -6.60 3.79
N LEU A 244 -18.32 -5.95 4.09
CA LEU A 244 -18.46 -4.58 4.61
C LEU A 244 -17.30 -4.11 5.52
N ASN A 245 -16.51 -3.16 5.05
CA ASN A 245 -15.63 -2.35 5.90
C ASN A 245 -15.63 -0.89 5.38
N SER A 246 -16.45 -0.05 6.00
CA SER A 246 -16.54 1.41 5.74
C SER A 246 -15.25 2.18 6.05
N ASN A 247 -14.26 1.52 6.65
CA ASN A 247 -12.98 2.10 7.07
C ASN A 247 -12.02 2.45 5.92
N TYR A 248 -12.40 2.22 4.65
CA TYR A 248 -11.54 2.45 3.48
C TYR A 248 -11.97 3.61 2.56
N SER A 249 -13.07 4.30 2.89
CA SER A 249 -13.52 5.48 2.13
C SER A 249 -12.54 6.65 2.29
N ASN A 250 -12.31 7.37 1.19
CA ASN A 250 -11.41 8.51 1.12
C ASN A 250 -12.13 9.70 0.47
N ASN A 251 -12.12 10.87 1.10
CA ASN A 251 -12.66 12.08 0.47
C ASN A 251 -11.76 12.52 -0.69
N LEU A 252 -12.29 12.46 -1.92
CA LEU A 252 -11.62 12.80 -3.19
C LEU A 252 -11.64 14.30 -3.58
N GLU A 253 -12.30 15.17 -2.82
CA GLU A 253 -12.41 16.60 -3.14
C GLU A 253 -11.20 17.40 -2.61
N TYR A 254 -10.13 17.46 -3.39
CA TYR A 254 -8.93 18.21 -3.07
C TYR A 254 -8.04 18.47 -4.29
N ASP A 255 -7.19 19.49 -4.19
CA ASP A 255 -6.24 19.87 -5.24
C ASP A 255 -4.88 19.20 -5.01
N THR A 256 -4.49 18.35 -5.96
CA THR A 256 -3.19 17.66 -6.04
C THR A 256 -2.51 17.88 -7.39
N SER A 257 -2.75 19.04 -8.01
CA SER A 257 -2.14 19.41 -9.30
C SER A 257 -0.61 19.29 -9.31
N ASN A 258 0.04 19.51 -8.17
CA ASN A 258 1.48 19.42 -7.97
C ASN A 258 1.85 18.32 -6.96
N ILE A 259 2.28 17.16 -7.47
CA ILE A 259 2.76 16.03 -6.66
C ILE A 259 4.28 16.02 -6.60
N ASP A 260 4.81 15.76 -5.40
CA ASP A 260 6.23 15.53 -5.15
C ASP A 260 6.52 14.02 -5.18
N PHE A 261 7.25 13.59 -6.22
CA PHE A 261 7.65 12.19 -6.37
C PHE A 261 8.87 11.87 -5.50
N GLU A 262 8.79 10.77 -4.76
CA GLU A 262 9.88 10.28 -3.92
C GLU A 262 11.14 9.98 -4.76
N LYS A 263 12.22 10.70 -4.47
CA LYS A 263 13.51 10.56 -5.16
C LYS A 263 14.39 9.50 -4.50
N ASN A 264 14.09 9.16 -3.25
CA ASN A 264 14.83 8.18 -2.49
C ASN A 264 14.23 6.78 -2.71
N ILE A 265 14.86 6.01 -3.60
CA ILE A 265 14.34 4.71 -4.05
C ILE A 265 14.58 3.62 -3.00
N GLN A 266 13.83 3.74 -1.90
CA GLN A 266 13.82 2.80 -0.80
C GLN A 266 12.44 2.80 -0.14
N GLU A 267 12.14 1.72 0.56
CA GLU A 267 10.92 1.63 1.34
C GLU A 267 10.87 2.68 2.47
N ASN A 268 9.71 3.31 2.61
CA ASN A 268 9.46 4.30 3.63
C ASN A 268 8.81 3.68 4.88
N ASN A 269 9.64 3.30 5.86
CA ASN A 269 9.08 2.63 7.07
C ASN A 269 8.13 3.53 7.90
N LEU A 270 8.12 4.87 7.72
CA LEU A 270 7.16 5.71 8.47
C LEU A 270 5.74 5.41 7.99
N TYR A 271 5.53 5.37 6.68
CA TYR A 271 4.22 5.05 6.11
C TYR A 271 3.87 3.57 6.31
N GLU A 272 4.85 2.68 6.22
CA GLU A 272 4.68 1.27 6.61
C GLU A 272 4.09 1.15 8.03
N ASP A 273 4.71 1.81 9.02
CA ASP A 273 4.26 1.76 10.41
C ASP A 273 2.86 2.37 10.59
N LYS A 274 2.54 3.46 9.88
CA LYS A 274 1.19 4.05 9.90
C LYS A 274 0.13 3.11 9.32
N ILE A 275 0.45 2.40 8.25
CA ILE A 275 -0.46 1.44 7.61
C ILE A 275 -0.65 0.22 8.51
N LYS A 276 0.42 -0.28 9.13
CA LYS A 276 0.34 -1.33 10.15
C LYS A 276 -0.60 -0.98 11.30
N LEU A 277 -0.49 0.24 11.83
CA LEU A 277 -1.43 0.75 12.83
C LEU A 277 -2.88 0.80 12.34
N PHE A 278 -3.09 1.20 11.08
CA PHE A 278 -4.42 1.17 10.48
C PHE A 278 -5.00 -0.26 10.45
N TYR A 279 -4.21 -1.26 10.02
CA TYR A 279 -4.64 -2.66 10.02
C TYR A 279 -5.08 -3.13 11.41
N LEU A 280 -4.24 -2.88 12.42
CA LEU A 280 -4.50 -3.29 13.79
C LEU A 280 -5.76 -2.65 14.39
N ASN A 281 -6.07 -1.40 14.00
CA ASN A 281 -7.30 -0.72 14.39
C ASN A 281 -8.54 -1.24 13.64
N SER A 282 -8.40 -1.63 12.36
CA SER A 282 -9.51 -2.00 11.48
C SER A 282 -10.06 -3.41 11.69
N GLN A 283 -9.24 -4.38 12.12
CA GLN A 283 -9.62 -5.80 12.20
C GLN A 283 -10.48 -6.20 13.42
N ASN A 284 -11.26 -5.30 14.04
CA ASN A 284 -12.03 -5.62 15.25
C ASN A 284 -11.20 -6.20 16.43
N HIS A 285 -9.88 -6.01 16.43
CA HIS A 285 -9.03 -6.20 17.60
C HIS A 285 -9.13 -5.04 18.60
N ASN A 286 -10.24 -4.30 18.60
CA ASN A 286 -10.48 -3.15 19.49
C ASN A 286 -10.42 -3.48 20.99
N ILE A 287 -10.41 -4.77 21.40
CA ILE A 287 -10.17 -5.15 22.80
C ILE A 287 -8.73 -5.64 23.01
N LEU A 288 -8.20 -6.51 22.14
CA LEU A 288 -6.85 -7.04 22.32
C LEU A 288 -5.80 -5.97 22.03
N PHE A 289 -5.85 -5.35 20.85
CA PHE A 289 -4.95 -4.26 20.48
C PHE A 289 -5.06 -3.11 21.49
N SER A 290 -6.27 -2.71 21.89
CA SER A 290 -6.42 -1.68 22.94
C SER A 290 -5.87 -2.11 24.29
N LYS A 291 -6.04 -3.38 24.70
CA LYS A 291 -5.47 -3.91 25.94
C LYS A 291 -3.94 -3.94 25.88
N TYR A 292 -3.33 -4.25 24.74
CA TYR A 292 -1.89 -4.22 24.56
C TYR A 292 -1.34 -2.79 24.50
N ILE A 293 -1.99 -1.91 23.75
CA ILE A 293 -1.67 -0.49 23.75
C ILE A 293 -1.82 0.10 25.16
N ASN A 294 -2.86 -0.29 25.92
CA ASN A 294 -3.02 0.11 27.31
C ASN A 294 -1.90 -0.44 28.19
N LYS A 295 -1.46 -1.70 28.01
CA LYS A 295 -0.28 -2.23 28.71
C LYS A 295 0.98 -1.43 28.38
N ILE A 296 1.18 -1.06 27.11
CA ILE A 296 2.30 -0.20 26.70
C ILE A 296 2.16 1.17 27.36
N PHE A 297 0.99 1.80 27.35
CA PHE A 297 0.76 3.08 28.01
C PHE A 297 0.96 3.01 29.52
N ASP A 298 0.46 1.98 30.18
CA ASP A 298 0.65 1.78 31.62
C ASP A 298 2.12 1.54 31.94
N PHE A 299 2.84 0.77 31.12
CA PHE A 299 4.29 0.61 31.25
C PHE A 299 5.02 1.94 31.03
N LEU A 300 4.69 2.71 29.99
CA LEU A 300 5.27 4.02 29.70
C LEU A 300 5.02 5.02 30.84
N LYS A 301 3.86 4.97 31.51
CA LYS A 301 3.60 5.75 32.73
C LYS A 301 4.59 5.42 33.85
N THR A 302 4.97 4.15 34.02
CA THR A 302 5.97 3.78 35.03
C THR A 302 7.35 4.40 34.77
N LEU A 303 7.68 4.64 33.49
CA LEU A 303 8.93 5.26 33.08
C LEU A 303 8.97 6.78 33.34
N GLN A 304 7.82 7.43 33.56
CA GLN A 304 7.77 8.87 33.85
C GLN A 304 8.35 9.21 35.23
N SER A 305 8.12 8.34 36.22
CA SER A 305 8.48 8.57 37.63
C SER A 305 9.94 8.28 37.98
N GLY A 306 10.65 7.47 37.19
CA GLY A 306 12.05 7.09 37.44
C GLY A 306 13.05 8.20 37.14
N SER A 307 14.25 8.20 37.71
CA SER A 307 15.30 9.18 37.37
C SER A 307 16.02 8.85 36.05
N GLU A 308 15.72 7.71 35.45
CA GLU A 308 16.38 7.24 34.24
C GLU A 308 16.12 8.16 33.04
N LYS A 309 17.12 8.19 32.15
CA LYS A 309 17.03 8.80 30.83
C LYS A 309 16.96 7.71 29.76
N TYR A 310 16.29 8.02 28.66
CA TYR A 310 16.02 7.05 27.61
C TYR A 310 16.52 7.53 26.25
N ILE A 311 16.85 6.57 25.40
CA ILE A 311 17.17 6.76 24.00
C ILE A 311 16.06 6.05 23.21
N LEU A 312 15.50 6.70 22.19
CA LEU A 312 14.49 6.06 21.35
C LEU A 312 15.14 5.51 20.09
N TYR A 313 14.91 4.23 19.79
CA TYR A 313 15.35 3.62 18.55
C TYR A 313 14.29 3.75 17.45
N GLY A 314 14.69 4.36 16.34
CA GLY A 314 13.82 4.66 15.20
C GLY A 314 13.11 6.01 15.36
N SER A 315 12.90 6.68 14.24
CA SER A 315 12.24 8.00 14.15
C SER A 315 10.79 7.92 13.62
N GLY A 316 10.22 6.71 13.58
CA GLY A 316 8.87 6.45 13.09
C GLY A 316 7.74 6.60 14.12
N THR A 317 6.61 5.97 13.84
CA THR A 317 5.37 6.13 14.62
C THR A 317 5.47 5.60 16.06
N GLY A 318 6.30 4.58 16.30
CA GLY A 318 6.57 4.10 17.66
C GLY A 318 7.22 5.16 18.55
N THR A 319 8.12 5.97 17.99
CA THR A 319 8.72 7.10 18.69
C THR A 319 7.69 8.19 18.96
N GLU A 320 6.81 8.50 18.00
CA GLU A 320 5.71 9.45 18.25
C GLU A 320 4.78 8.99 19.38
N LEU A 321 4.47 7.69 19.44
CA LEU A 321 3.69 7.07 20.51
C LEU A 321 4.37 7.26 21.86
N VAL A 322 5.67 6.94 21.98
CA VAL A 322 6.41 7.12 23.23
C VAL A 322 6.49 8.58 23.63
N LEU A 323 6.78 9.48 22.70
CA LEU A 323 6.82 10.93 22.94
C LEU A 323 5.44 11.56 23.20
N SER A 324 4.34 10.81 23.05
CA SER A 324 3.02 11.25 23.51
C SER A 324 2.81 10.95 25.00
N GLN A 325 3.58 10.02 25.57
CA GLN A 325 3.43 9.54 26.93
C GLN A 325 4.61 9.91 27.83
N ILE A 326 5.83 10.05 27.29
CA ILE A 326 7.02 10.37 28.07
C ILE A 326 7.43 11.83 27.82
N PRO A 327 7.69 12.61 28.89
CA PRO A 327 8.22 13.97 28.78
C PRO A 327 9.53 14.03 27.99
N ASN A 328 9.67 15.04 27.12
CA ASN A 328 10.84 15.16 26.25
C ASN A 328 12.17 15.27 27.01
N ASP A 329 12.18 15.83 28.22
CA ASP A 329 13.39 15.97 29.04
C ASP A 329 13.93 14.62 29.53
N LYS A 330 13.12 13.55 29.52
CA LYS A 330 13.57 12.18 29.80
C LYS A 330 14.31 11.54 28.62
N ILE A 331 14.16 12.09 27.41
CA ILE A 331 14.74 11.54 26.20
C ILE A 331 16.03 12.27 25.87
N LEU A 332 17.15 11.53 25.83
CA LEU A 332 18.46 12.11 25.49
C LEU A 332 18.50 12.52 24.01
N PHE A 333 18.14 11.58 23.14
CA PHE A 333 18.10 11.73 21.69
C PHE A 333 17.37 10.54 21.06
N ILE A 334 17.08 10.65 19.77
CA ILE A 334 16.53 9.57 18.94
C ILE A 334 17.66 9.04 18.07
N ILE A 335 17.88 7.73 18.04
CA ILE A 335 18.83 7.08 17.12
C ILE A 335 18.10 6.50 15.92
N ASP A 336 18.63 6.71 14.72
CA ASP A 336 18.10 6.10 13.51
C ASP A 336 19.23 5.67 12.56
N LYS A 337 19.06 4.52 11.89
CA LYS A 337 19.96 4.10 10.80
C LYS A 337 19.86 5.03 9.59
N ASN A 338 18.69 5.64 9.36
CA ASN A 338 18.39 6.46 8.21
C ASN A 338 18.10 7.92 8.60
N LEU A 339 19.16 8.68 8.86
CA LEU A 339 19.10 10.09 9.23
C LEU A 339 18.40 11.00 8.20
N LYS A 340 18.24 10.55 6.95
CA LYS A 340 17.62 11.34 5.87
C LYS A 340 16.08 11.31 5.91
N LYS A 341 15.48 10.52 6.81
CA LYS A 341 14.06 10.18 6.79
C LYS A 341 13.14 11.21 7.49
N HIS A 342 13.69 12.04 8.37
CA HIS A 342 12.99 13.10 9.10
C HIS A 342 13.86 14.36 9.18
N ASN A 343 13.28 15.52 9.51
CA ASN A 343 14.08 16.70 9.92
C ASN A 343 15.03 16.28 11.06
N SER A 344 16.12 17.02 11.30
CA SER A 344 17.12 16.68 12.33
C SER A 344 16.58 16.60 13.78
N TYR A 345 15.28 16.84 13.98
CA TYR A 345 14.56 16.83 15.25
C TYR A 345 13.13 16.27 15.10
N ILE A 346 12.63 15.58 16.13
CA ILE A 346 11.21 15.27 16.35
C ILE A 346 10.81 15.84 17.72
N LYS A 347 9.78 16.68 17.77
CA LYS A 347 9.34 17.37 19.00
C LYS A 347 10.51 18.01 19.78
N ASN A 348 11.44 18.67 19.09
CA ASN A 348 12.65 19.29 19.64
C ASN A 348 13.72 18.31 20.19
N ILE A 349 13.55 17.01 20.01
CA ILE A 349 14.57 16.00 20.35
C ILE A 349 15.39 15.70 19.10
N ARG A 350 16.72 15.77 19.23
CA ARG A 350 17.64 15.57 18.11
C ARG A 350 17.64 14.12 17.64
N ILE A 351 17.64 13.93 16.32
CA ILE A 351 17.87 12.62 15.69
C ILE A 351 19.36 12.50 15.36
N ILE A 352 19.98 11.40 15.76
CA ILE A 352 21.40 11.13 15.55
C ILE A 352 21.64 9.77 14.91
N SER A 353 22.79 9.61 14.26
CA SER A 353 23.15 8.35 13.61
C SER A 353 23.30 7.26 14.66
N LEU A 354 22.89 6.04 14.31
CA LEU A 354 23.13 4.86 15.13
C LEU A 354 24.63 4.66 15.46
N GLU A 355 25.54 5.06 14.56
CA GLU A 355 26.99 5.00 14.79
C GLU A 355 27.47 5.81 16.01
N TYR A 356 26.69 6.80 16.44
CA TYR A 356 27.02 7.61 17.60
C TYR A 356 27.10 6.78 18.88
N LEU A 357 26.35 5.67 18.98
CA LEU A 357 26.39 4.75 20.12
C LEU A 357 27.78 4.13 20.35
N LYS A 358 28.65 4.06 19.32
CA LYS A 358 30.01 3.52 19.46
C LYS A 358 30.99 4.49 20.13
N THR A 359 30.67 5.78 20.15
CA THR A 359 31.65 6.84 20.47
C THR A 359 31.20 7.76 21.61
N PHE A 360 29.93 7.70 22.01
CA PHE A 360 29.36 8.60 23.01
C PHE A 360 29.08 7.86 24.32
N ASP A 361 29.53 8.46 25.42
CA ASP A 361 29.05 8.08 26.75
C ASP A 361 27.66 8.68 26.96
N ASP A 362 26.63 7.86 26.80
CA ASP A 362 25.24 8.23 26.98
C ASP A 362 24.77 8.16 28.45
N GLY A 363 25.71 8.03 29.39
CA GLY A 363 25.42 7.88 30.80
C GLY A 363 24.69 6.57 31.12
N ASN A 364 24.80 5.57 30.23
CA ASN A 364 24.17 4.26 30.34
C ASN A 364 22.63 4.31 30.28
N GLY A 365 22.07 5.27 29.52
CA GLY A 365 20.62 5.41 29.33
C GLY A 365 19.97 4.13 28.78
N LYS A 366 18.70 3.88 29.14
CA LYS A 366 17.95 2.72 28.60
C LYS A 366 17.48 3.02 27.17
N ILE A 367 17.66 2.07 26.26
CA ILE A 367 17.22 2.17 24.87
C ILE A 367 15.83 1.58 24.74
N ILE A 368 14.85 2.42 24.45
CA ILE A 368 13.49 1.99 24.12
C ILE A 368 13.42 1.72 22.62
N ILE A 369 13.15 0.47 22.28
CA ILE A 369 12.92 0.00 20.93
C ILE A 369 11.40 -0.05 20.73
N THR A 370 10.89 0.83 19.88
CA THR A 370 9.46 0.93 19.59
C THR A 370 9.21 0.36 18.20
N VAL A 371 8.78 -0.90 18.08
CA VAL A 371 8.61 -1.51 16.76
C VAL A 371 7.40 -2.41 16.66
N PHE A 372 6.81 -2.40 15.48
CA PHE A 372 5.74 -3.30 15.11
C PHE A 372 6.33 -4.67 14.75
N GLY A 373 6.79 -5.43 15.75
CA GLY A 373 7.30 -6.82 15.61
C GLY A 373 8.73 -6.95 15.09
N ARG A 374 9.57 -5.92 15.27
CA ARG A 374 10.98 -5.94 14.85
C ARG A 374 11.95 -5.79 16.04
N GLY A 375 11.42 -5.76 17.26
CA GLY A 375 12.15 -5.47 18.49
C GLY A 375 13.29 -6.44 18.74
N ASP A 376 13.01 -7.75 18.64
CA ASP A 376 14.03 -8.78 18.84
C ASP A 376 15.15 -8.68 17.79
N ARG A 377 14.81 -8.53 16.51
CA ARG A 377 15.79 -8.38 15.44
C ARG A 377 16.71 -7.18 15.67
N ILE A 378 16.14 -6.05 16.09
CA ILE A 378 16.90 -4.83 16.39
C ILE A 378 17.72 -5.01 17.66
N SER A 379 17.18 -5.65 18.69
CA SER A 379 17.89 -5.94 19.93
C SER A 379 19.14 -6.79 19.66
N THR A 380 19.02 -7.86 18.88
CA THR A 380 20.15 -8.71 18.50
C THR A 380 21.18 -7.94 17.68
N MET A 381 20.75 -7.05 16.77
CA MET A 381 21.65 -6.20 16.00
C MET A 381 22.41 -5.21 16.92
N LEU A 382 21.74 -4.57 17.88
CA LEU A 382 22.39 -3.66 18.84
C LEU A 382 23.41 -4.39 19.72
N GLU A 383 23.09 -5.60 20.16
CA GLU A 383 23.99 -6.45 20.95
C GLU A 383 25.23 -6.84 20.13
N ASN A 384 25.04 -7.37 18.93
CA ASN A 384 26.12 -7.94 18.12
C ASN A 384 26.98 -6.88 17.40
N GLU A 385 26.36 -5.83 16.84
CA GLU A 385 27.07 -4.84 16.01
C GLU A 385 27.53 -3.61 16.81
N TYR A 386 26.91 -3.33 17.96
CA TYR A 386 27.16 -2.12 18.76
C TYR A 386 27.50 -2.42 20.22
N SER A 387 27.59 -3.69 20.62
CA SER A 387 27.97 -4.13 21.97
C SER A 387 27.10 -3.53 23.08
N ILE A 388 25.82 -3.29 22.80
CA ILE A 388 24.87 -2.78 23.78
C ILE A 388 24.37 -3.93 24.67
N ASP A 389 24.51 -3.78 26.00
CA ASP A 389 23.97 -4.74 26.98
C ASP A 389 22.45 -4.83 26.86
N LYS A 390 21.93 -6.05 26.71
CA LYS A 390 20.50 -6.35 26.63
C LYS A 390 19.68 -5.82 27.81
N LYS A 391 20.28 -5.63 28.99
CA LYS A 391 19.62 -5.01 30.16
C LYS A 391 19.27 -3.54 29.96
N ARG A 392 19.94 -2.88 29.02
CA ARG A 392 19.62 -1.50 28.63
C ARG A 392 18.45 -1.43 27.68
N ILE A 393 18.07 -2.54 27.06
CA ILE A 393 17.09 -2.58 25.98
C ILE A 393 15.69 -2.84 26.55
N ILE A 394 14.76 -1.96 26.19
CA ILE A 394 13.33 -2.09 26.47
C ILE A 394 12.64 -2.27 25.12
N ILE A 395 11.99 -3.41 24.89
CA ILE A 395 11.24 -3.68 23.66
C ILE A 395 9.76 -3.40 23.91
N LEU A 396 9.16 -2.55 23.07
CA LEU A 396 7.74 -2.23 23.07
C LEU A 396 7.10 -2.73 21.77
N ASP A 397 7.05 -4.05 21.61
CA ASP A 397 6.48 -4.70 20.45
C ASP A 397 5.00 -5.00 20.64
N ILE A 398 4.20 -4.64 19.63
CA ILE A 398 2.74 -4.83 19.65
C ILE A 398 2.33 -6.21 19.08
N LEU A 399 3.26 -6.92 18.43
CA LEU A 399 2.96 -8.14 17.66
C LEU A 399 3.33 -9.47 18.35
N ASP A 400 4.08 -9.47 19.46
CA ASP A 400 4.59 -10.69 20.12
C ASP A 400 3.54 -11.60 20.78
N THR A 401 2.25 -11.38 20.51
CA THR A 401 1.16 -12.12 21.16
C THR A 401 0.02 -12.53 20.24
N TYR A 402 0.28 -12.63 18.93
CA TYR A 402 -0.66 -13.25 17.99
C TYR A 402 -0.17 -14.61 17.52
#